data_AF-A0A9D4VR65-F1
#
_entry.id   AF-A0A9D4VR65-F1
#
_cell.length_a   1.000
_cell.length_b   1.000
_cell.length_c   1.000
_cell.angle_alpha   90.00
_cell.angle_beta   90.00
_cell.angle_gamma   90.00
#
_symmetry.space_group_name_H-M   'P 1'
#
loop_
_entity.id
_entity.type
_entity.pdbx_description
1 polymer ?
#
loop_
_entity_poly.entity_id
_entity_poly.type
_entity_poly.pdbx_seq_one_letter_code
_entity_poly.pdbx_strand_id
1 'polypeptide(L)'
;FMDKVKLQDLEKVLEFYHWKQKRQSKESFGDFTVRLGFEKLKEFIEKWEGPAVPPTRHNLKLFTDKDTYEAMDGLAKLQNKNAHQLAMEVVRNYIAFNLNGKR
;
A
#
# COMPACT_ATOMS: atom_id res chain seq x y z
N PHE A 1 -24.89 18.47 -15.34
CA PHE A 1 -23.94 18.28 -14.23
C PHE A 1 -22.73 17.59 -14.84
N MET A 2 -21.58 18.29 -14.88
CA MET A 2 -20.34 17.93 -15.61
C MET A 2 -20.40 18.09 -17.14
N ASP A 3 -20.50 19.35 -17.59
CA ASP A 3 -20.64 19.69 -19.02
C ASP A 3 -19.41 19.40 -19.90
N LYS A 4 -18.25 19.00 -19.35
CA LYS A 4 -17.01 18.85 -20.15
C LYS A 4 -16.02 17.80 -19.67
N VAL A 5 -16.43 16.76 -18.92
CA VAL A 5 -15.54 15.61 -18.73
C VAL A 5 -15.93 14.50 -19.69
N LYS A 6 -14.96 13.89 -20.36
CA LYS A 6 -15.20 12.70 -21.19
C LYS A 6 -15.85 11.65 -20.30
N LEU A 7 -17.14 11.39 -20.54
CA LEU A 7 -18.02 10.53 -19.75
C LEU A 7 -17.37 9.16 -19.42
N GLN A 8 -16.62 8.63 -20.38
CA GLN A 8 -15.91 7.34 -20.30
C GLN A 8 -14.79 7.29 -19.24
N ASP A 9 -14.15 8.41 -18.92
CA ASP A 9 -13.01 8.48 -17.99
C ASP A 9 -13.45 8.70 -16.55
N LEU A 10 -14.66 9.23 -16.34
CA LEU A 10 -15.16 9.58 -15.03
C LEU A 10 -15.98 8.46 -14.38
N GLU A 11 -16.81 7.78 -15.16
CA GLU A 11 -17.83 6.84 -14.68
C GLU A 11 -17.27 5.50 -14.18
N LYS A 12 -16.05 5.11 -14.57
CA LYS A 12 -15.52 3.77 -14.26
C LYS A 12 -14.68 3.65 -13.00
N VAL A 13 -14.03 4.72 -12.54
CA VAL A 13 -12.91 4.59 -11.56
C VAL A 13 -13.16 5.34 -10.25
N LEU A 14 -13.82 6.50 -10.29
CA LEU A 14 -13.87 7.43 -9.15
C LEU A 14 -14.99 7.12 -8.16
N GLU A 15 -16.20 6.95 -8.68
CA GLU A 15 -17.40 6.76 -7.87
C GLU A 15 -17.38 5.41 -7.12
N PHE A 16 -16.90 4.36 -7.79
CA PHE A 16 -16.79 3.02 -7.21
C PHE A 16 -15.66 2.88 -6.18
N TYR A 17 -14.56 3.63 -6.30
CA TYR A 17 -13.45 3.56 -5.35
C TYR A 17 -13.86 4.13 -3.99
N HIS A 18 -14.43 5.34 -3.98
CA HIS A 18 -14.92 5.95 -2.74
C HIS A 18 -16.11 5.21 -2.15
N TRP A 19 -17.02 4.70 -3.00
CA TRP A 19 -18.08 3.82 -2.55
C TRP A 19 -17.52 2.55 -1.91
N LYS A 20 -16.56 1.86 -2.52
CA LYS A 20 -15.96 0.63 -1.95
C LYS A 20 -15.26 0.87 -0.61
N GLN A 21 -14.63 2.03 -0.41
CA GLN A 21 -13.93 2.36 0.84
C GLN A 21 -14.85 2.89 1.95
N LYS A 22 -15.91 3.63 1.60
CA LYS A 22 -16.74 4.38 2.56
C LYS A 22 -18.20 3.93 2.62
N ARG A 23 -18.59 2.88 1.89
CA ARG A 23 -19.95 2.30 1.97
C ARG A 23 -20.17 1.65 3.33
N GLN A 24 -21.38 1.80 3.84
CA GLN A 24 -21.85 0.99 4.94
C GLN A 24 -22.23 -0.42 4.44
N SER A 25 -22.30 -1.40 5.35
CA SER A 25 -22.62 -2.78 4.98
C SER A 25 -23.99 -2.84 4.27
N LYS A 26 -24.02 -3.40 3.05
CA LYS A 26 -25.19 -3.52 2.17
C LYS A 26 -25.76 -2.21 1.60
N GLU A 27 -25.04 -1.10 1.67
CA GLU A 27 -25.47 0.17 1.07
C GLU A 27 -25.36 0.13 -0.47
N SER A 28 -26.45 0.49 -1.16
CA SER A 28 -26.45 0.63 -2.61
C SER A 28 -25.72 1.91 -3.03
N PHE A 29 -25.26 1.97 -4.27
CA PHE A 29 -24.58 3.18 -4.77
C PHE A 29 -25.51 4.41 -4.78
N GLY A 30 -26.80 4.22 -5.10
CA GLY A 30 -27.78 5.30 -5.06
C GLY A 30 -28.00 5.87 -3.66
N ASP A 31 -28.08 5.00 -2.65
CA ASP A 31 -28.24 5.45 -1.26
C ASP A 31 -26.99 6.21 -0.77
N PHE A 32 -25.81 5.76 -1.21
CA PHE A 32 -24.54 6.42 -0.92
C PHE A 32 -24.45 7.83 -1.50
N THR A 33 -24.87 8.02 -2.77
CA THR A 33 -24.84 9.34 -3.41
C THR A 33 -25.85 10.30 -2.80
N VAL A 34 -27.04 9.81 -2.42
CA VAL A 34 -28.06 10.60 -1.71
C VAL A 34 -27.58 11.00 -0.32
N ARG A 35 -26.92 10.10 0.42
CA ARG A 35 -26.39 10.40 1.77
C ARG A 35 -25.23 11.40 1.76
N LEU A 36 -24.33 11.31 0.79
CA LEU A 36 -23.18 12.22 0.70
C LEU A 36 -23.55 13.58 0.15
N GLY A 37 -24.49 13.62 -0.79
CA GLY A 37 -24.83 14.81 -1.55
C GLY A 37 -23.80 15.11 -2.66
N PHE A 38 -24.29 15.77 -3.71
CA PHE A 38 -23.50 16.08 -4.90
C PHE A 38 -22.29 16.99 -4.64
N GLU A 39 -22.35 17.84 -3.60
CA GLU A 39 -21.24 18.72 -3.23
C GLU A 39 -20.01 17.95 -2.77
N LYS A 40 -20.19 16.94 -1.89
CA LYS A 40 -19.09 16.10 -1.41
C LYS A 40 -18.54 15.17 -2.48
N LEU A 41 -19.40 14.70 -3.37
CA LEU A 41 -18.96 13.91 -4.53
C LEU A 41 -18.07 14.73 -5.44
N LYS A 42 -18.42 15.99 -5.68
CA LYS A 42 -17.60 16.93 -6.46
C LYS A 42 -16.24 17.18 -5.81
N GLU A 43 -16.21 17.38 -4.50
CA GLU A 43 -14.96 17.54 -3.75
C GLU A 43 -14.06 16.29 -3.84
N PHE A 44 -14.63 15.08 -3.77
CA PHE A 44 -13.86 13.85 -3.93
C PHE A 44 -13.29 13.69 -5.34
N ILE A 45 -14.02 14.12 -6.36
CA ILE A 45 -13.54 14.12 -7.74
C ILE A 45 -12.42 15.14 -7.93
N GLU A 46 -12.57 16.36 -7.41
CA GLU A 46 -11.56 17.42 -7.52
C GLU A 46 -10.25 17.08 -6.79
N LYS A 47 -10.33 16.39 -5.66
CA LYS A 47 -9.15 15.96 -4.86
C LYS A 47 -8.54 14.64 -5.30
N TRP A 48 -9.05 14.02 -6.37
CA TRP A 48 -8.56 12.72 -6.78
C TRP A 48 -7.30 12.83 -7.66
N GLU A 49 -6.16 12.39 -7.11
CA GLU A 49 -4.87 12.34 -7.83
C GLU A 49 -4.57 10.96 -8.46
N GLY A 50 -5.52 10.03 -8.43
CA GLY A 50 -5.34 8.67 -8.95
C GLY A 50 -5.46 7.57 -7.88
N PRO A 51 -5.50 6.29 -8.27
CA PRO A 51 -5.43 5.19 -7.32
C PRO A 51 -4.10 5.29 -6.57
N ALA A 52 -4.14 5.31 -5.23
CA ALA A 52 -2.94 5.22 -4.42
C ALA A 52 -2.17 3.98 -4.86
N VAL A 53 -0.99 4.20 -5.49
CA VAL A 53 -0.12 3.10 -5.90
C VAL A 53 0.16 2.30 -4.64
N PRO A 54 -0.30 1.04 -4.53
CA PRO A 54 0.02 0.26 -3.37
C PRO A 54 1.54 0.24 -3.26
N PRO A 55 2.12 0.45 -2.07
CA PRO A 55 3.57 0.39 -1.92
C PRO A 55 4.02 -0.91 -2.57
N THR A 56 4.96 -0.84 -3.51
CA THR A 56 5.46 -2.02 -4.22
C THR A 56 6.07 -2.95 -3.19
N ARG A 57 5.26 -3.91 -2.74
CA ARG A 57 5.70 -4.96 -1.83
C ARG A 57 6.54 -5.91 -2.65
N HIS A 58 7.84 -5.62 -2.73
CA HIS A 58 8.80 -6.55 -3.28
C HIS A 58 8.93 -7.71 -2.27
N ASN A 59 8.32 -8.85 -2.62
CA ASN A 59 8.36 -10.04 -1.79
C ASN A 59 9.71 -10.76 -2.01
N LEU A 60 10.72 -10.39 -1.24
CA LEU A 60 11.99 -11.13 -1.20
C LEU A 60 11.85 -12.30 -0.22
N LYS A 61 11.83 -13.54 -0.74
CA LYS A 61 11.94 -14.74 0.08
C LYS A 61 13.42 -15.07 0.27
N LEU A 62 13.91 -14.92 1.50
CA LEU A 62 15.23 -15.40 1.90
C LEU A 62 15.14 -16.88 2.26
N PHE A 63 16.00 -17.67 1.63
CA PHE A 63 16.21 -19.08 1.97
C PHE A 63 17.61 -19.22 2.55
N THR A 64 17.72 -19.91 3.67
CA THR A 64 18.99 -20.23 4.32
C THR A 64 18.95 -21.68 4.76
N ASP A 65 20.12 -22.28 4.95
CA ASP A 65 20.25 -23.54 5.67
C ASP A 65 19.74 -23.41 7.11
N LYS A 66 19.47 -24.58 7.71
CA LYS A 66 18.92 -24.69 9.05
C LYS A 66 19.85 -24.08 10.10
N ASP A 67 21.14 -24.36 10.00
CA ASP A 67 22.14 -23.94 10.99
C ASP A 67 22.28 -22.41 10.98
N THR A 68 22.29 -21.80 9.80
CA THR A 68 22.30 -20.33 9.63
C THR A 68 21.02 -19.68 10.15
N TYR A 69 19.86 -20.31 9.94
CA TYR A 69 18.60 -19.80 10.48
C TYR A 69 18.59 -19.81 12.01
N GLU A 70 19.01 -20.92 12.63
CA GLU A 70 19.04 -21.07 14.09
C GLU A 70 20.04 -20.09 14.72
N ALA A 71 21.22 -19.91 14.11
CA ALA A 71 22.18 -18.90 14.54
C ALA A 71 21.59 -17.48 14.47
N MET A 72 20.88 -17.15 13.38
CA MET A 72 20.24 -15.85 13.20
C MET A 72 19.10 -15.64 14.21
N ASP A 73 18.28 -16.66 14.49
CA ASP A 73 17.19 -16.60 15.47
C ASP A 73 17.72 -16.42 16.89
N GLY A 74 18.81 -17.10 17.25
CA GLY A 74 19.51 -16.90 18.52
C GLY A 74 19.97 -15.45 18.70
N LEU A 75 20.61 -14.88 17.68
CA LEU A 75 21.06 -13.48 17.69
C LEU A 75 19.90 -12.49 17.72
N ALA A 76 18.80 -12.79 17.02
CA ALA A 76 17.62 -11.93 16.98
C ALA A 76 16.92 -11.87 18.35
N LYS A 77 16.81 -13.02 19.05
CA LYS A 77 16.26 -13.10 20.40
C LYS A 77 17.02 -12.23 21.40
N LEU A 78 18.35 -12.19 21.32
CA LEU A 78 19.18 -11.32 22.17
C LEU A 78 18.86 -9.82 21.97
N GLN A 79 18.39 -9.45 20.77
CA GLN A 79 18.05 -8.07 20.42
C GLN A 79 16.54 -7.78 20.53
N ASN A 80 15.73 -8.71 21.07
CA ASN A 80 14.25 -8.65 21.03
C ASN A 80 13.68 -8.44 19.62
N LYS A 81 14.34 -9.01 18.59
CA LYS A 81 13.92 -8.95 17.19
C LYS A 81 13.53 -10.34 16.70
N ASN A 82 12.76 -10.39 15.61
CA ASN A 82 12.54 -11.62 14.85
C ASN A 82 13.73 -11.87 13.91
N ALA A 83 14.11 -13.14 13.69
CA ALA A 83 15.10 -13.56 12.70
C ALA A 83 14.91 -12.88 11.33
N HIS A 84 13.65 -12.72 10.88
CA HIS A 84 13.36 -12.02 9.62
C HIS A 84 13.76 -10.54 9.65
N GLN A 85 13.51 -9.84 10.76
CA GLN A 85 13.86 -8.42 10.89
C GLN A 85 15.37 -8.24 10.92
N LEU A 86 16.08 -9.11 11.64
CA LEU A 86 17.54 -9.08 11.71
C LEU A 86 18.17 -9.39 10.35
N ALA A 87 17.66 -10.38 9.62
CA ALA A 87 18.12 -10.69 8.27
C ALA A 87 17.98 -9.50 7.31
N MET A 88 16.84 -8.80 7.37
CA MET A 88 16.63 -7.61 6.55
C MET A 88 17.59 -6.47 6.92
N GLU A 89 17.94 -6.31 8.19
CA GLU A 89 18.91 -5.32 8.65
C GLU A 89 20.32 -5.62 8.15
N VAL A 90 20.76 -6.88 8.23
CA VAL A 90 22.05 -7.32 7.70
C VAL A 90 22.12 -7.07 6.19
N VAL A 91 21.07 -7.44 5.44
CA VAL A 91 21.00 -7.19 3.99
C VAL A 91 21.07 -5.69 3.68
N ARG A 92 20.35 -4.83 4.42
CA ARG A 92 20.41 -3.38 4.25
C ARG A 92 21.81 -2.83 4.52
N ASN A 93 22.44 -3.25 5.60
CA ASN A 93 23.78 -2.81 5.97
C ASN A 93 24.82 -3.25 4.94
N TYR A 94 24.70 -4.48 4.41
CA TYR A 94 25.56 -4.98 3.35
C TYR A 94 25.41 -4.17 2.05
N ILE A 95 24.18 -3.86 1.64
CA ILE A 95 23.93 -3.03 0.45
C ILE A 95 24.50 -1.62 0.67
N ALA A 96 24.24 -1.00 1.83
CA ALA A 96 24.75 0.32 2.15
C ALA A 96 26.29 0.37 2.15
N PHE A 97 26.94 -0.64 2.72
CA PHE A 97 28.40 -0.78 2.71
C PHE A 97 28.95 -0.87 1.28
N ASN A 98 28.37 -1.71 0.43
CA ASN A 98 28.82 -1.88 -0.96
C ASN A 98 28.57 -0.66 -1.84
N LEU A 99 27.53 0.13 -1.55
CA LEU A 99 27.29 1.40 -2.26
C LEU A 99 28.27 2.48 -1.82
N ASN A 100 28.62 2.51 -0.52
CA ASN A 100 29.56 3.49 0.02
C ASN A 100 31.03 3.17 -0.33
N GLY A 101 31.40 1.89 -0.45
CA GLY A 101 32.75 1.45 -0.83
C GLY A 101 33.07 1.54 -2.33
N LYS A 102 32.11 1.99 -3.17
CA LYS A 102 32.30 2.22 -4.62
C LYS A 102 32.54 3.71 -4.98
N ARG A 103 32.83 4.56 -3.99
CA ARG A 103 33.22 5.96 -4.20
C ARG A 103 34.70 6.16 -4.01
#